data_AF-A0A0F9DKL9-F1
#
_entry.id   AF-A0A0F9DKL9-F1
#
_cell.length_a   1.000
_cell.length_b   1.000
_cell.length_c   1.000
_cell.angle_alpha   90.00
_cell.angle_beta   90.00
_cell.angle_gamma   90.00
#
_symmetry.space_group_name_H-M   'P 1'
#
loop_
_entity.id
_entity.type
_entity.pdbx_description
1 polymer ?
#
loop_
_entity_poly.entity_id
_entity_poly.type
_entity_poly.pdbx_seq_one_letter_code
_entity_poly.pdbx_strand_id
1 'polypeptide(L)'
;QLQRIKEKCLTAFELSQKLLVDMAIDRSYYVCQSQSLNIHSKEPTFRQMTSLHFYAWENALTTGMYYLRTAPATEAVKFTVEGELDVKKSVVCTDDICIACQS
;
A
#
# COMPACT_ATOMS: atom_id res chain seq x y z
N GLN A 1 1.93 16.84 -20.72
CA GLN A 1 2.38 15.43 -20.90
C GLN A 1 2.68 14.75 -19.57
N LEU A 2 3.42 15.39 -18.65
CA LEU A 2 3.75 14.83 -17.33
C LEU A 2 2.52 14.41 -16.49
N GLN A 3 1.45 15.20 -16.52
CA GLN A 3 0.23 14.92 -15.75
C GLN A 3 -0.42 13.58 -16.14
N ARG A 4 -0.51 13.30 -17.45
CA ARG A 4 -1.03 12.04 -18.00
C ARG A 4 -0.21 10.82 -17.55
N ILE A 5 1.09 11.00 -17.34
CA ILE A 5 1.97 9.91 -16.86
C ILE A 5 1.68 9.63 -15.39
N LYS A 6 1.54 10.68 -14.56
CA LYS A 6 1.19 10.53 -13.14
C LYS A 6 -0.14 9.81 -12.93
N GLU A 7 -1.16 10.16 -13.73
CA GLU A 7 -2.48 9.51 -13.67
C GLU A 7 -2.44 8.01 -13.97
N LYS A 8 -1.50 7.55 -14.80
CA LYS A 8 -1.33 6.13 -15.13
C LYS A 8 -0.48 5.37 -14.13
N CYS A 9 0.36 6.07 -13.37
CA CYS A 9 1.34 5.49 -12.45
C CYS A 9 0.98 5.80 -10.99
N LEU A 10 -0.31 5.68 -10.64
CA LEU A 10 -0.78 5.83 -9.27
C LEU A 10 -0.31 4.64 -8.41
N THR A 11 0.09 4.94 -7.19
CA THR A 11 0.41 3.92 -6.18
C THR A 11 -0.86 3.38 -5.52
N ALA A 12 -0.76 2.24 -4.84
CA ALA A 12 -1.89 1.64 -4.11
C ALA A 12 -2.49 2.55 -3.04
N PHE A 13 -1.70 3.47 -2.48
CA PHE A 13 -2.15 4.46 -1.48
C PHE A 13 -2.82 5.69 -2.08
N GLU A 14 -2.61 5.96 -3.37
CA GLU A 14 -3.19 7.09 -4.09
C GLU A 14 -4.47 6.69 -4.84
N LEU A 15 -4.61 5.40 -5.17
CA LEU A 15 -5.81 4.87 -5.78
C LEU A 15 -7.02 4.97 -4.83
N SER A 16 -8.17 5.35 -5.39
CA SER A 16 -9.44 5.32 -4.66
C SER A 16 -9.79 3.88 -4.26
N GLN A 17 -9.90 3.64 -2.95
CA GLN A 17 -10.24 2.32 -2.42
C GLN A 17 -11.68 1.91 -2.80
N LYS A 18 -12.59 2.87 -2.98
CA LYS A 18 -13.93 2.58 -3.50
C LYS A 18 -13.86 2.02 -4.93
N LEU A 19 -13.06 2.64 -5.80
CA LEU A 19 -12.89 2.15 -7.18
C LEU A 19 -12.29 0.74 -7.20
N LEU A 20 -11.35 0.45 -6.29
CA LEU A 20 -10.79 -0.89 -6.13
C LEU A 20 -11.87 -1.92 -5.74
N VAL A 21 -12.77 -1.55 -4.83
CA VAL A 21 -13.92 -2.40 -4.45
C VAL A 21 -14.88 -2.58 -5.62
N ASP A 22 -15.18 -1.53 -6.40
CA ASP A 22 -16.06 -1.61 -7.58
C ASP A 22 -15.51 -2.61 -8.61
N MET A 23 -14.21 -2.53 -8.92
CA MET A 23 -13.56 -3.50 -9.80
C MET A 23 -13.56 -4.93 -9.22
N ALA A 24 -13.50 -5.07 -7.89
CA ALA A 24 -13.60 -6.36 -7.23
C ALA A 24 -15.02 -6.95 -7.34
N ILE A 25 -16.06 -6.11 -7.22
CA ILE A 25 -17.45 -6.51 -7.44
C ILE A 25 -17.63 -6.99 -8.89
N ASP A 26 -17.18 -6.21 -9.87
CA ASP A 26 -17.36 -6.53 -11.29
C ASP A 26 -16.73 -7.87 -11.68
N ARG A 27 -15.53 -8.17 -11.17
CA ARG A 27 -14.88 -9.45 -11.47
C ARG A 27 -15.43 -10.62 -10.65
N SER A 28 -16.13 -10.36 -9.54
CA SER A 28 -16.61 -11.40 -8.62
C SER A 28 -17.59 -12.37 -9.29
N TYR A 29 -18.36 -11.91 -10.29
CA TYR A 29 -19.28 -12.74 -11.06
C TYR A 29 -18.60 -13.90 -11.81
N TYR A 30 -17.30 -13.79 -12.05
CA TYR A 30 -16.50 -14.80 -12.75
C TYR A 30 -15.61 -15.63 -11.82
N VAL A 31 -15.71 -15.42 -10.49
CA VAL A 31 -14.91 -16.10 -9.47
C VAL A 31 -15.81 -17.08 -8.70
N CYS A 32 -15.49 -18.37 -8.73
CA CYS A 32 -16.30 -19.41 -8.10
C CYS A 32 -16.19 -19.49 -6.57
N GLN A 33 -15.15 -18.88 -5.98
CA GLN A 33 -14.92 -18.88 -4.54
C GLN A 33 -14.85 -17.44 -4.02
N SER A 34 -13.65 -16.94 -3.77
CA SER A 34 -13.42 -15.61 -3.25
C SER A 34 -12.13 -15.03 -3.83
N GLN A 35 -11.82 -13.80 -3.43
CA GLN A 35 -10.66 -13.07 -3.92
C GLN A 35 -10.01 -12.30 -2.77
N SER A 36 -8.70 -12.39 -2.65
CA SER A 36 -7.95 -11.60 -1.69
C SER A 36 -8.00 -10.12 -2.07
N LEU A 37 -8.69 -9.32 -1.25
CA LEU A 37 -8.85 -7.88 -1.47
C LEU A 37 -8.10 -7.10 -0.39
N ASN A 38 -6.97 -6.48 -0.73
CA ASN A 38 -6.21 -5.65 0.19
C ASN A 38 -6.62 -4.18 0.05
N ILE A 39 -6.90 -3.53 1.17
CA ILE A 39 -7.23 -2.10 1.24
C ILE A 39 -6.02 -1.34 1.76
N HIS A 40 -5.70 -0.23 1.09
CA HIS A 40 -4.58 0.64 1.45
C HIS A 40 -5.12 2.01 1.86
N SER A 41 -4.81 2.46 3.07
CA SER A 41 -5.21 3.79 3.53
C SER A 41 -4.08 4.40 4.35
N LYS A 42 -3.66 5.63 4.02
CA LYS A 42 -2.64 6.34 4.80
C LYS A 42 -3.14 6.62 6.22
N GLU A 43 -4.38 7.10 6.31
CA GLU A 43 -5.03 7.47 7.58
C GLU A 43 -6.40 6.80 7.64
N PRO A 44 -6.50 5.55 8.11
CA PRO A 44 -7.79 4.89 8.23
C PRO A 44 -8.61 5.51 9.37
N THR A 45 -9.78 6.03 9.04
CA THR A 45 -10.78 6.39 10.06
C THR A 45 -11.83 5.31 10.21
N PHE A 46 -12.39 5.17 11.41
CA PHE A 46 -13.45 4.18 11.68
C PHE A 46 -14.63 4.35 10.73
N ARG A 47 -15.12 5.59 10.55
CA ARG A 47 -16.23 5.90 9.64
C ARG A 47 -15.95 5.43 8.21
N GLN A 48 -14.75 5.69 7.68
CA GLN A 48 -14.38 5.27 6.32
C GLN A 48 -14.35 3.74 6.20
N MET A 49 -13.67 3.04 7.11
CA MET A 49 -13.55 1.59 7.06
C MET A 49 -14.91 0.91 7.22
N THR A 50 -15.73 1.38 8.17
CA THR A 50 -17.10 0.89 8.35
C THR A 50 -17.94 1.09 7.09
N SER A 51 -17.91 2.29 6.48
CA SER A 51 -18.65 2.55 5.25
C SER A 51 -18.21 1.67 4.08
N LEU A 52 -16.90 1.40 3.96
CA LEU A 52 -16.34 0.56 2.91
C LEU A 52 -16.71 -0.92 3.11
N HIS A 53 -16.70 -1.40 4.36
CA HIS A 53 -17.14 -2.75 4.69
C HIS A 53 -18.62 -2.98 4.39
N PHE A 54 -19.49 -2.05 4.81
CA PHE A 54 -20.92 -2.14 4.49
C PHE A 54 -21.15 -2.09 2.99
N TYR A 55 -20.46 -1.19 2.27
CA TYR A 55 -20.55 -1.12 0.82
C TYR A 55 -20.17 -2.43 0.12
N ALA A 56 -19.07 -3.07 0.54
CA ALA A 56 -18.67 -4.37 -0.02
C ALA A 56 -19.71 -5.48 0.31
N TRP A 57 -20.22 -5.49 1.54
CA TRP A 57 -21.22 -6.47 1.98
C TRP A 57 -22.56 -6.35 1.23
N GLU A 58 -23.06 -5.13 1.05
CA GLU A 58 -24.29 -4.84 0.29
C GLU A 58 -24.20 -5.31 -1.17
N ASN A 59 -22.99 -5.31 -1.74
CA ASN A 59 -22.71 -5.80 -3.09
C ASN A 59 -22.28 -7.27 -3.14
N ALA A 60 -22.57 -8.05 -2.10
CA ALA A 60 -22.34 -9.50 -2.02
C ALA A 60 -20.88 -9.96 -2.24
N LEU A 61 -19.90 -9.09 -1.97
CA LEU A 61 -18.48 -9.47 -2.02
C LEU A 61 -18.17 -10.46 -0.89
N THR A 62 -17.73 -11.67 -1.24
CA THR A 62 -17.41 -12.73 -0.26
C THR A 62 -16.29 -12.33 0.70
N THR A 63 -15.30 -11.58 0.21
CA THR A 63 -14.18 -11.07 1.01
C THR A 63 -14.20 -9.54 0.95
N GLY A 64 -14.81 -8.91 1.96
CA GLY A 64 -14.88 -7.45 2.05
C GLY A 64 -13.51 -6.79 2.31
N MET A 65 -12.59 -7.49 2.97
CA MET A 65 -11.20 -7.06 3.18
C MET A 65 -10.36 -8.24 3.64
N TYR A 66 -9.16 -8.37 3.08
CA TYR A 66 -8.15 -9.34 3.50
C TYR A 66 -7.15 -8.70 4.46
N TYR A 67 -6.40 -7.69 3.99
CA TYR A 67 -5.57 -6.84 4.85
C TYR A 67 -5.93 -5.36 4.70
N LEU A 68 -5.89 -4.66 5.83
CA LEU A 68 -5.76 -3.21 5.86
C LEU A 68 -4.27 -2.86 5.97
N ARG A 69 -3.74 -2.16 4.97
CA ARG A 69 -2.37 -1.67 4.94
C ARG A 69 -2.37 -0.18 5.24
N THR A 70 -1.70 0.20 6.33
CA THR A 70 -1.49 1.59 6.70
C THR A 70 -0.09 2.05 6.33
N ALA A 71 0.04 3.30 5.91
CA ALA A 71 1.35 3.92 5.74
C ALA A 71 1.83 4.46 7.09
N PRO A 72 3.14 4.42 7.38
CA PRO A 72 3.67 5.11 8.55
C PRO A 72 3.42 6.63 8.43
N ALA A 73 3.17 7.29 9.56
CA ALA A 73 2.89 8.73 9.60
C ALA A 73 4.06 9.59 9.08
N THR A 74 5.28 9.05 9.12
CA THR A 74 6.49 9.69 8.59
C THR A 74 7.18 8.75 7.60
N GLU A 75 7.45 9.25 6.40
CA GLU A 75 8.28 8.54 5.43
C GLU A 75 9.75 8.66 5.86
N ALA A 76 10.40 7.53 6.13
CA ALA A 76 11.84 7.51 6.36
C ALA A 76 12.57 7.98 5.09
N VAL A 77 13.56 8.85 5.25
CA VAL A 77 14.40 9.32 4.14
C VAL A 77 15.02 8.10 3.46
N LYS A 78 14.67 7.89 2.19
CA LYS A 78 15.21 6.80 1.39
C LYS A 78 16.62 7.19 0.97
N PHE A 79 17.63 6.61 1.62
CA PHE A 79 19.03 6.82 1.24
C PHE A 79 19.32 6.06 -0.06
N THR A 80 19.41 6.77 -1.16
CA THR A 80 19.95 6.23 -2.42
C THR A 80 21.45 6.46 -2.45
N VAL A 81 22.23 5.42 -2.77
CA VAL A 81 23.67 5.57 -3.01
C VAL A 81 23.83 6.13 -4.42
N GLU A 82 23.84 7.46 -4.55
CA GLU A 82 24.48 8.17 -5.68
C GLU A 82 24.47 9.70 -5.45
N GLY A 83 25.65 10.27 -5.19
CA GLY A 83 26.01 11.68 -5.48
C GLY A 83 26.06 12.69 -4.33
N GLU A 84 27.23 12.80 -3.68
CA GLU A 84 27.66 13.89 -2.78
C GLU A 84 26.88 14.09 -1.47
N LEU A 85 27.05 13.13 -0.57
CA LEU A 85 26.87 13.38 0.86
C LEU A 85 28.07 14.16 1.38
N ASP A 86 27.81 15.36 1.91
CA ASP A 86 28.74 16.12 2.72
C ASP A 86 29.45 15.20 3.73
N VAL A 87 30.76 15.06 3.53
CA VAL A 87 31.63 14.14 4.25
C VAL A 87 31.78 14.60 5.69
N LYS A 88 30.99 14.07 6.65
CA LYS A 88 31.42 13.89 8.06
C LYS A 88 30.67 12.74 8.76
N LYS A 89 31.15 11.52 8.55
CA LYS A 89 31.56 10.57 9.61
C LYS A 89 31.93 9.23 8.97
N SER A 90 33.21 8.88 9.00
CA SER A 90 33.69 7.54 8.68
C SER A 90 33.19 6.55 9.73
N VAL A 91 32.18 5.76 9.39
CA VAL A 91 31.89 4.53 10.13
C VAL A 91 32.92 3.51 9.68
N VAL A 92 33.80 3.10 10.61
CA VAL A 92 34.73 2.00 10.40
C VAL A 92 33.93 0.71 10.62
N CYS A 93 33.76 -0.08 9.57
CA CYS A 93 33.23 -1.43 9.67
C CYS A 93 34.39 -2.37 10.04
N THR A 94 34.34 -2.98 11.21
CA THR A 94 35.17 -4.15 11.55
C THR A 94 34.45 -5.41 11.09
N ASP A 95 35.18 -6.34 10.46
CA ASP A 95 34.70 -7.49 9.67
C ASP A 95 33.96 -8.61 10.44
N ASP A 96 33.35 -8.33 11.60
CA ASP A 96 32.65 -9.37 12.37
C ASP A 96 31.17 -9.02 12.60
N ILE A 97 30.34 -9.73 11.82
CA ILE A 97 28.90 -10.01 12.01
C ILE A 97 27.94 -8.96 11.42
N CYS A 98 27.54 -9.18 10.15
CA CYS A 98 26.31 -8.64 9.58
C CYS A 98 25.07 -9.33 10.19
N ILE A 99 24.48 -8.75 11.25
CA ILE A 99 23.12 -9.11 11.70
C ILE A 99 22.11 -8.28 10.90
N ALA A 100 21.87 -8.63 9.64
CA ALA A 100 20.74 -8.09 8.89
C ALA A 100 20.28 -9.03 7.77
N CYS A 101 19.77 -10.19 8.18
CA CYS A 101 18.67 -10.88 7.51
C CYS A 101 17.81 -11.48 8.63
N GLN A 102 16.91 -10.67 9.19
CA GLN A 102 15.73 -11.21 9.85
C GLN A 102 14.55 -11.02 8.92
N SER A 103 13.91 -12.15 8.66
CA SER A 103 12.76 -12.45 7.80
C SER A 103 11.70 -11.37 7.70
#